data_AF-A0A9N8EFJ7-F1
#
_entry.id   AF-A0A9N8EFJ7-F1
#
_cell.length_a   1.000
_cell.length_b   1.000
_cell.length_c   1.000
_cell.angle_alpha   90.00
_cell.angle_beta   90.00
_cell.angle_gamma   90.00
#
_symmetry.space_group_name_H-M   'P 1'
#
loop_
_entity.id
_entity.type
_entity.pdbx_description
1 polymer ?
#
loop_
_entity_poly.entity_id
_entity_poly.type
_entity_poly.pdbx_seq_one_letter_code
_entity_poly.pdbx_strand_id
1 'polypeptide(L)'
;MGASSSKLEGVTNDFEMVVRVAKELDRVLARDFGLSEHRQLGDKIQALKEQGGVSARTIMNMRTLVHWRNTLIHDYDCSGLQDLNTSRYKFQCLYAETQRELASVVAAKQRELVIYRTDTTTAEAPSGWALLGAAVAVGVVSYALAAADEGEEEKRKERRRRQKRSSYHY
;
A
#
# COMPACT_ATOMS: atom_id res chain seq x y z
N MET A 1 -11.47 2.76 27.48
CA MET A 1 -10.47 1.75 27.06
C MET A 1 -10.86 1.30 25.65
N GLY A 2 -10.19 1.84 24.62
CA GLY A 2 -10.50 1.53 23.23
C GLY A 2 -9.75 0.27 22.82
N ALA A 3 -10.47 -0.84 22.67
CA ALA A 3 -9.93 -2.08 22.13
C ALA A 3 -9.59 -1.85 20.64
N SER A 4 -8.31 -1.66 20.34
CA SER A 4 -7.79 -1.96 19.02
C SER A 4 -7.97 -3.46 18.80
N SER A 5 -9.10 -3.89 18.23
CA SER A 5 -9.27 -5.27 17.76
C SER A 5 -8.15 -5.54 16.78
N SER A 6 -7.14 -6.28 17.23
CA SER A 6 -5.98 -6.59 16.40
C SER A 6 -6.47 -7.54 15.31
N LYS A 7 -6.20 -7.25 14.03
CA LYS A 7 -6.60 -8.10 12.89
C LYS A 7 -6.03 -9.54 12.93
N LEU A 8 -5.29 -9.86 13.99
CA LEU A 8 -4.66 -11.15 14.27
C LEU A 8 -5.37 -11.91 15.40
N GLU A 9 -6.42 -11.34 16.01
CA GLU A 9 -7.27 -12.03 16.98
C GLU A 9 -7.85 -13.32 16.38
N GLY A 10 -7.60 -14.46 17.04
CA GLY A 10 -8.08 -15.78 16.63
C GLY A 10 -7.15 -16.58 15.72
N VAL A 11 -6.02 -16.04 15.27
CA VAL A 11 -5.04 -16.81 14.50
C VAL A 11 -4.18 -17.65 15.43
N THR A 12 -4.42 -18.96 15.45
CA THR A 12 -3.70 -19.92 16.30
C THR A 12 -2.48 -20.52 15.61
N ASN A 13 -2.34 -20.37 14.29
CA ASN A 13 -1.26 -20.91 13.49
C ASN A 13 -0.23 -19.81 13.10
N ASP A 14 1.05 -20.04 13.41
CA ASP A 14 2.13 -19.09 13.09
C ASP A 14 2.30 -18.87 11.59
N PHE A 15 2.19 -19.92 10.77
CA PHE A 15 2.26 -19.79 9.31
C PHE A 15 1.18 -18.87 8.77
N GLU A 16 -0.06 -19.10 9.21
CA GLU A 16 -1.19 -18.30 8.78
C GLU A 16 -1.02 -16.83 9.20
N MET A 17 -0.57 -16.61 10.44
CA MET A 17 -0.33 -15.27 10.97
C MET A 17 0.69 -14.51 10.12
N VAL A 18 1.83 -15.15 9.83
CA VAL A 18 2.93 -14.51 9.10
C VAL A 18 2.56 -14.26 7.64
N VAL A 19 1.83 -15.18 6.99
CA VAL A 19 1.29 -14.99 5.63
C VAL A 19 0.28 -13.85 5.58
N ARG A 20 -0.65 -13.77 6.54
CA ARG A 20 -1.65 -12.70 6.62
C ARG A 20 -0.98 -11.34 6.79
N VAL A 21 0.00 -11.24 7.70
CA VAL A 21 0.77 -10.01 7.92
C VAL A 21 1.54 -9.59 6.66
N ALA A 22 2.20 -10.54 5.98
CA ALA A 22 2.91 -10.23 4.74
C ALA A 22 1.98 -9.70 3.64
N LYS A 23 0.79 -10.30 3.47
CA LYS A 23 -0.23 -9.83 2.52
C LYS A 23 -0.78 -8.46 2.88
N GLU A 24 -0.97 -8.18 4.17
CA GLU A 24 -1.42 -6.87 4.62
C GLU A 24 -0.36 -5.79 4.37
N LEU A 25 0.90 -6.08 4.70
CA LEU A 25 2.03 -5.19 4.42
C LEU A 25 2.12 -4.89 2.91
N ASP A 26 1.98 -5.92 2.07
CA ASP A 26 2.00 -5.78 0.62
C ASP A 26 0.92 -4.83 0.09
N ARG A 27 -0.30 -4.95 0.62
CA ARG A 27 -1.42 -4.06 0.27
C ARG A 27 -1.19 -2.62 0.72
N VAL A 28 -0.66 -2.41 1.93
CA VAL A 28 -0.36 -1.07 2.44
C VAL A 28 0.71 -0.40 1.58
N LEU A 29 1.77 -1.14 1.22
CA LEU A 29 2.84 -0.63 0.36
C LEU A 29 2.35 -0.31 -1.05
N ALA A 30 1.47 -1.14 -1.62
CA ALA A 30 0.89 -0.86 -2.93
C ALA A 30 -0.07 0.34 -2.91
N ARG A 31 -1.01 0.34 -1.98
CA ARG A 31 -2.10 1.35 -1.92
C ARG A 31 -1.61 2.71 -1.45
N ASP A 32 -0.83 2.76 -0.37
CA ASP A 32 -0.53 4.02 0.33
C ASP A 32 0.81 4.63 -0.10
N PHE A 33 1.71 3.82 -0.68
CA PHE A 33 3.02 4.26 -1.18
C PHE A 33 3.16 4.15 -2.71
N GLY A 34 2.11 3.69 -3.41
CA GLY A 34 2.10 3.61 -4.88
C GLY A 34 3.11 2.63 -5.45
N LEU A 35 3.54 1.63 -4.67
CA LEU A 35 4.51 0.64 -5.12
C LEU A 35 3.81 -0.40 -6.01
N SER A 36 4.45 -0.76 -7.13
CA SER A 36 3.87 -1.69 -8.11
C SER A 36 3.43 -3.01 -7.47
N GLU A 37 2.17 -3.41 -7.70
CA GLU A 37 1.59 -4.65 -7.13
C GLU A 37 2.37 -5.90 -7.52
N HIS A 38 2.96 -5.94 -8.71
CA HIS A 38 3.62 -7.12 -9.28
C HIS A 38 5.05 -7.35 -8.77
N ARG A 39 5.60 -6.45 -7.94
CA ARG A 39 6.95 -6.62 -7.36
C ARG A 39 6.92 -7.56 -6.16
N GLN A 40 8.05 -8.21 -5.88
CA GLN A 40 8.17 -8.99 -4.65
C GLN A 40 8.18 -8.08 -3.43
N LEU A 41 7.71 -8.57 -2.29
CA LEU A 41 7.62 -7.78 -1.06
C LEU A 41 8.98 -7.20 -0.62
N GLY A 42 10.06 -7.97 -0.79
CA GLY A 42 11.43 -7.50 -0.54
C GLY A 42 11.83 -6.31 -1.42
N ASP A 43 11.47 -6.35 -2.71
CA ASP A 43 11.76 -5.27 -3.66
C ASP A 43 10.93 -4.02 -3.35
N LYS A 44 9.68 -4.18 -2.89
CA LYS A 44 8.84 -3.07 -2.44
C LYS A 44 9.46 -2.37 -1.23
N ILE A 45 9.99 -3.12 -0.27
CA ILE A 45 10.68 -2.54 0.90
C ILE A 45 11.96 -1.79 0.47
N GLN A 46 12.69 -2.32 -0.51
CA GLN A 46 13.86 -1.64 -1.06
C GLN A 46 13.47 -0.33 -1.77
N ALA A 47 12.43 -0.35 -2.60
CA ALA A 47 11.91 0.85 -3.25
C ALA A 47 11.40 1.88 -2.23
N LEU A 48 10.75 1.44 -1.15
CA LEU A 48 10.32 2.33 -0.06
C LEU A 48 11.51 3.02 0.62
N LYS A 49 12.62 2.30 0.81
CA LYS A 49 13.86 2.87 1.36
C LYS A 49 14.42 3.96 0.44
N GLU A 50 14.34 3.77 -0.88
CA GLU A 50 14.82 4.71 -1.89
C GLU A 50 13.93 5.96 -2.00
N GLN A 51 12.62 5.81 -1.84
CA GLN A 51 11.68 6.94 -1.79
C GLN A 51 11.88 7.83 -0.55
N GLY A 52 12.45 7.28 0.53
CA GLY A 52 12.62 8.00 1.79
C GLY A 52 11.30 8.22 2.56
N GLY A 53 11.38 8.89 3.70
CA GLY A 53 10.22 9.23 4.54
C GLY A 53 9.80 8.15 5.55
N VAL A 54 10.48 6.99 5.58
CA VAL A 54 10.29 5.94 6.60
C VAL A 54 11.62 5.74 7.33
N SER A 55 11.58 5.48 8.65
CA SER A 55 12.81 5.30 9.42
C SER A 55 13.57 4.04 9.00
N ALA A 56 14.90 4.09 9.11
CA ALA A 56 15.77 2.94 8.86
C ALA A 56 15.41 1.74 9.76
N ARG A 57 14.95 2.01 10.99
CA ARG A 57 14.48 0.98 11.93
C ARG A 57 13.26 0.27 11.39
N THR A 58 12.27 1.00 10.87
CA THR A 58 11.08 0.37 10.29
C THR A 58 11.38 -0.40 9.02
N ILE A 59 12.27 0.08 8.16
CA ILE A 59 12.75 -0.70 7.01
C ILE A 59 13.40 -2.02 7.47
N MET A 60 14.22 -1.98 8.52
CA MET A 60 14.84 -3.18 9.08
C MET A 60 13.79 -4.13 9.67
N ASN A 61 12.82 -3.61 10.42
CA ASN A 61 11.71 -4.41 10.96
C ASN A 61 10.91 -5.10 9.83
N MET A 62 10.58 -4.39 8.75
CA MET A 62 9.89 -4.98 7.60
C MET A 62 10.71 -6.11 6.96
N ARG A 63 12.03 -5.91 6.80
CA ARG A 63 12.92 -6.97 6.28
C ARG A 63 12.94 -8.19 7.19
N THR A 64 12.96 -7.99 8.51
CA THR A 64 12.87 -9.09 9.48
C THR A 64 11.56 -9.85 9.36
N LEU A 65 10.42 -9.15 9.21
CA LEU A 65 9.12 -9.80 8.99
C LEU A 65 9.11 -10.65 7.71
N VAL A 66 9.67 -10.12 6.61
CA VAL A 66 9.78 -10.84 5.34
C VAL A 66 10.74 -12.04 5.45
N HIS A 67 11.84 -11.89 6.18
CA HIS A 67 12.76 -12.98 6.45
C HIS A 67 12.05 -14.11 7.19
N TRP A 68 11.38 -13.82 8.32
CA TRP A 68 10.62 -14.84 9.06
C TRP A 68 9.54 -15.51 8.21
N ARG A 69 8.84 -14.73 7.36
CA ARG A 69 7.88 -15.27 6.38
C ARG A 69 8.53 -16.25 5.42
N ASN A 70 9.67 -15.88 4.84
CA ASN A 70 10.34 -16.70 3.85
C ASN A 70 10.90 -17.97 4.50
N THR A 71 11.54 -17.85 5.65
CA THR A 71 12.09 -19.01 6.36
C THR A 71 10.96 -19.96 6.76
N LEU A 72 9.86 -19.47 7.36
CA LEU A 72 8.73 -20.34 7.70
C LEU A 72 8.15 -21.06 6.48
N ILE A 73 7.95 -20.36 5.36
CA ILE A 73 7.27 -20.95 4.20
C ILE A 73 8.16 -21.91 3.39
N HIS A 74 9.47 -21.65 3.35
CA HIS A 74 10.39 -22.35 2.46
C HIS A 74 11.29 -23.36 3.17
N ASP A 75 11.49 -23.21 4.47
CA ASP A 75 12.31 -24.14 5.25
C ASP A 75 11.43 -25.26 5.81
N TYR A 76 11.62 -26.47 5.30
CA TYR A 76 10.86 -27.65 5.71
C TYR A 76 11.19 -28.09 7.14
N ASP A 77 12.34 -27.67 7.67
CA ASP A 77 12.76 -27.98 9.04
C ASP A 77 12.24 -26.94 10.05
N CYS A 78 11.56 -25.87 9.59
CA CYS A 78 11.01 -24.82 10.43
C CYS A 78 9.50 -25.01 10.63
N SER A 79 9.09 -25.36 11.85
CA SER A 79 7.69 -25.67 12.20
C SER A 79 6.93 -24.50 12.83
N GLY A 80 7.63 -23.46 13.26
CA GLY A 80 7.00 -22.30 13.88
C GLY A 80 7.96 -21.18 14.21
N LEU A 81 7.43 -20.08 14.77
CA LEU A 81 8.24 -18.91 15.11
C LEU A 81 9.31 -19.21 16.18
N GLN A 82 9.09 -20.25 17.01
CA GLN A 82 10.04 -20.66 18.04
C GLN A 82 11.37 -21.15 17.45
N ASP A 83 11.32 -21.88 16.33
CA ASP A 83 12.51 -22.39 15.63
C ASP A 83 13.37 -21.24 15.07
N LEU A 84 12.75 -20.08 14.84
CA LEU A 84 13.40 -18.84 14.41
C LEU A 84 13.87 -17.96 15.57
N ASN A 85 13.98 -18.51 16.78
CA ASN A 85 14.33 -17.79 18.01
C ASN A 85 13.44 -16.56 18.26
N THR A 86 12.16 -16.64 17.89
CA THR A 86 11.19 -15.58 18.11
C THR A 86 9.89 -16.14 18.69
N SER A 87 9.03 -15.25 19.17
CA SER A 87 7.74 -15.62 19.74
C SER A 87 6.62 -14.91 18.99
N ARG A 88 5.41 -15.48 19.04
CA ARG A 88 4.21 -14.85 18.49
C ARG A 88 4.02 -13.43 19.01
N TYR A 89 4.24 -13.22 20.31
CA TYR A 89 4.18 -11.90 20.93
C TYR A 89 5.20 -10.93 20.32
N LYS A 90 6.47 -11.34 20.21
CA LYS A 90 7.53 -10.51 19.64
C LYS A 90 7.25 -10.16 18.17
N PHE A 91 6.76 -11.12 17.40
CA PHE A 91 6.32 -10.91 16.02
C PHE A 91 5.20 -9.86 15.94
N GLN A 92 4.16 -10.00 16.76
CA GLN A 92 3.03 -9.08 16.80
C GLN A 92 3.45 -7.67 17.24
N CYS A 93 4.30 -7.54 18.26
CA CYS A 93 4.82 -6.24 18.69
C CYS A 93 5.60 -5.56 17.56
N LEU A 94 6.48 -6.31 16.89
CA LEU A 94 7.29 -5.78 15.80
C LEU A 94 6.41 -5.33 14.63
N TYR A 95 5.38 -6.11 14.29
CA TYR A 95 4.40 -5.71 13.28
C TYR A 95 3.60 -4.48 13.69
N ALA A 96 3.09 -4.41 14.92
CA ALA A 96 2.35 -3.27 15.44
C ALA A 96 3.19 -1.98 15.43
N GLU A 97 4.48 -2.06 15.77
CA GLU A 97 5.43 -0.96 15.64
C GLU A 97 5.55 -0.48 14.19
N THR A 98 5.77 -1.41 13.25
CA THR A 98 5.86 -1.04 11.81
C THR A 98 4.57 -0.43 11.28
N GLN A 99 3.41 -0.96 11.68
CA GLN A 99 2.11 -0.46 11.25
C GLN A 99 1.87 0.96 11.78
N ARG A 100 2.26 1.22 13.04
CA ARG A 100 2.12 2.54 13.64
C ARG A 100 2.95 3.60 12.93
N GLU A 101 4.18 3.26 12.54
CA GLU A 101 5.04 4.17 11.81
C GLU A 101 4.57 4.36 10.36
N LEU A 102 4.15 3.30 9.68
CA LEU A 102 3.57 3.45 8.34
C LEU A 102 2.33 4.35 8.36
N ALA A 103 1.44 4.15 9.34
CA ALA A 103 0.25 4.98 9.50
C ALA A 103 0.60 6.45 9.79
N SER A 104 1.66 6.74 10.57
CA SER A 104 2.07 8.11 10.83
C SER A 104 2.63 8.80 9.59
N VAL A 105 3.39 8.08 8.75
CA VAL A 105 3.90 8.60 7.48
C VAL A 105 2.78 8.87 6.49
N VAL A 106 1.80 7.96 6.38
CA VAL A 106 0.62 8.17 5.53
C VAL A 106 -0.21 9.36 6.01
N ALA A 107 -0.43 9.47 7.32
CA ALA A 107 -1.13 10.61 7.91
C ALA A 107 -0.39 11.94 7.67
N ALA A 108 0.94 11.94 7.73
CA ALA A 108 1.75 13.12 7.43
C ALA A 108 1.61 13.55 5.96
N LYS A 109 1.69 12.60 5.00
CA LYS A 109 1.48 12.87 3.57
C LYS A 109 0.07 13.42 3.29
N GLN A 110 -0.94 12.89 3.97
CA GLN A 110 -2.32 13.39 3.82
C GLN A 110 -2.49 14.81 4.37
N ARG A 111 -1.80 15.16 5.47
CA ARG A 111 -1.85 16.53 6.03
C ARG A 111 -1.17 17.53 5.11
N GLU A 112 -0.03 17.17 4.52
CA GLU A 112 0.68 18.02 3.56
C GLU A 112 -0.22 18.36 2.36
N LEU A 113 -0.94 17.37 1.81
CA LEU A 113 -1.91 17.59 0.73
C LEU A 113 -3.09 18.50 1.10
N VAL A 114 -3.46 18.58 2.39
CA VAL A 114 -4.55 19.45 2.86
C VAL A 114 -4.11 20.91 2.98
N ILE A 115 -2.84 21.17 3.35
CA ILE A 115 -2.31 22.54 3.52
C ILE A 115 -2.21 23.25 2.16
N TYR A 116 -1.78 22.55 1.10
CA TYR A 116 -1.76 23.13 -0.25
C TYR A 116 -3.16 23.42 -0.83
N ARG A 117 -4.23 22.92 -0.21
CA ARG A 117 -5.61 23.23 -0.61
C ARG A 117 -6.10 24.56 -0.01
N THR A 118 -5.48 25.06 1.06
CA THR A 118 -5.92 26.29 1.74
C THR A 118 -5.23 27.55 1.23
N ASP A 119 -4.13 27.42 0.49
CA ASP A 119 -3.25 28.56 0.19
C ASP A 119 -3.48 29.22 -1.18
N THR A 120 -4.49 28.77 -1.96
CA THR A 120 -4.87 29.43 -3.23
C THR A 120 -6.02 30.42 -3.10
N THR A 121 -6.47 30.72 -1.87
CA THR A 121 -7.54 31.70 -1.64
C THR A 121 -7.19 32.66 -0.50
N THR A 122 -6.06 33.36 -0.55
CA THR A 122 -5.90 34.67 0.16
C THR A 122 -4.57 35.35 -0.15
N ALA A 123 -4.54 36.18 -1.20
CA ALA A 123 -3.60 37.29 -1.46
C ALA A 123 -3.80 37.67 -2.94
N GLU A 124 -4.17 38.87 -3.39
CA GLU A 124 -4.27 40.19 -2.78
C GLU A 124 -5.40 40.97 -3.48
N ALA A 125 -6.21 41.69 -2.71
CA ALA A 125 -6.73 42.95 -3.17
C ALA A 125 -5.78 44.04 -2.67
N PRO A 126 -5.41 45.00 -3.53
CA PRO A 126 -5.54 46.37 -3.07
C PRO A 126 -6.30 47.26 -4.06
N SER A 127 -7.34 47.88 -3.51
CA SER A 127 -7.89 49.20 -3.81
C SER A 127 -8.36 49.51 -5.24
N GLY A 128 -9.69 49.36 -5.40
CA GLY A 128 -10.49 49.99 -6.46
C GLY A 128 -11.99 49.82 -6.26
N TRP A 129 -12.45 49.86 -4.99
CA TRP A 129 -13.85 49.77 -4.50
C TRP A 129 -14.60 48.46 -4.79
N ALA A 130 -14.40 47.50 -3.89
CA ALA A 130 -14.87 46.12 -3.90
C ALA A 130 -16.40 45.93 -3.81
N LEU A 131 -16.96 45.00 -4.61
CA LEU A 131 -17.52 43.71 -4.15
C LEU A 131 -18.48 43.07 -5.19
N LEU A 132 -18.18 41.79 -5.50
CA LEU A 132 -19.09 40.70 -5.88
C LEU A 132 -19.87 40.81 -7.21
N GLY A 133 -19.70 39.94 -8.20
CA GLY A 133 -18.96 38.69 -8.25
C GLY A 133 -18.98 38.17 -9.68
N ALA A 134 -17.80 38.06 -10.26
CA ALA A 134 -17.57 37.33 -11.50
C ALA A 134 -17.05 35.94 -11.12
N ALA A 135 -17.96 34.97 -10.99
CA ALA A 135 -17.59 33.56 -10.95
C ALA A 135 -17.53 33.05 -12.39
N VAL A 136 -16.37 33.24 -13.02
CA VAL A 136 -15.99 32.52 -14.24
C VAL A 136 -15.63 31.10 -13.81
N ALA A 137 -16.40 30.16 -14.32
CA ALA A 137 -16.17 28.73 -14.24
C ALA A 137 -14.84 28.36 -14.91
N VAL A 138 -13.86 27.89 -14.13
CA VAL A 138 -12.78 27.01 -14.63
C VAL A 138 -12.36 26.08 -13.49
N GLY A 139 -12.44 24.76 -13.71
CA GLY A 139 -11.65 23.79 -12.94
C GLY A 139 -12.41 22.73 -12.15
N VAL A 140 -13.54 22.20 -12.64
CA VAL A 140 -13.98 20.86 -12.23
C VAL A 140 -13.11 19.85 -12.98
N VAL A 141 -12.05 19.35 -12.35
CA VAL A 141 -11.48 18.05 -12.68
C VAL A 141 -11.66 17.15 -11.47
N SER A 142 -12.86 16.59 -11.39
CA SER A 142 -13.14 15.41 -10.60
C SER A 142 -12.27 14.27 -11.12
N TYR A 143 -11.26 13.85 -10.36
CA TYR A 143 -10.65 12.53 -10.54
C TYR A 143 -11.63 11.47 -10.02
N ALA A 144 -12.63 11.21 -10.84
CA ALA A 144 -13.46 10.02 -10.79
C ALA A 144 -13.37 9.36 -12.18
N LEU A 145 -12.21 8.77 -12.49
CA LEU A 145 -12.09 7.88 -13.65
C LEU A 145 -10.85 6.98 -13.51
N ALA A 146 -11.02 5.87 -12.79
CA ALA A 146 -10.17 4.69 -12.92
C ALA A 146 -11.07 3.45 -12.79
N ALA A 147 -12.04 3.36 -13.70
CA ALA A 147 -12.92 2.20 -13.87
C ALA A 147 -13.30 2.08 -15.35
N ALA A 148 -12.29 2.12 -16.24
CA ALA A 148 -12.51 2.03 -17.68
C ALA A 148 -11.32 1.41 -18.43
N ASP A 149 -10.53 0.52 -17.80
CA ASP A 149 -9.40 -0.15 -18.48
C ASP A 149 -9.37 -1.68 -18.32
N GLU A 150 -10.44 -2.30 -17.82
CA GLU A 150 -10.53 -3.78 -17.77
C GLU A 150 -11.28 -4.39 -18.98
N GLY A 151 -12.05 -3.58 -19.72
CA GLY A 151 -12.88 -4.07 -20.84
C GLY A 151 -12.16 -4.23 -22.18
N GLU A 152 -11.07 -3.49 -22.43
CA GLU A 152 -10.33 -3.59 -23.70
C GLU A 152 -9.32 -4.74 -23.70
N GLU A 153 -8.70 -5.04 -22.57
CA GLU A 153 -7.71 -6.13 -22.48
C GLU A 153 -8.37 -7.51 -22.65
N GLU A 154 -9.61 -7.66 -22.18
CA GLU A 154 -10.41 -8.87 -22.36
C GLU A 154 -10.83 -9.06 -23.83
N LYS A 155 -11.26 -7.99 -24.51
CA LYS A 155 -11.56 -8.03 -25.96
C LYS A 155 -10.31 -8.31 -26.80
N ARG A 156 -9.12 -7.87 -26.36
CA ARG A 156 -7.84 -8.15 -27.04
C ARG A 156 -7.38 -9.60 -26.85
N LYS A 157 -7.65 -10.21 -25.69
CA LYS A 157 -7.38 -11.64 -25.42
C LYS A 157 -8.36 -12.56 -26.20
N GLU A 158 -9.63 -12.16 -26.33
CA GLU A 158 -10.65 -12.89 -27.10
C GLU A 158 -10.31 -12.95 -28.60
N ARG A 159 -9.85 -11.85 -29.21
CA ARG A 159 -9.42 -11.81 -30.62
C ARG A 159 -8.23 -12.75 -30.90
N ARG A 160 -7.28 -12.87 -29.98
CA ARG A 160 -6.12 -13.78 -30.10
C ARG A 160 -6.53 -15.26 -30.03
N ARG A 161 -7.58 -15.60 -29.29
CA ARG A 161 -8.10 -16.99 -29.22
C ARG A 161 -8.79 -17.42 -30.52
N ARG A 162 -9.51 -16.52 -31.19
CA ARG A 162 -10.16 -16.81 -32.48
C ARG A 162 -9.16 -17.06 -33.61
N GLN A 163 -8.05 -16.32 -33.67
CA GLN A 163 -7.01 -16.54 -34.67
C GLN A 163 -6.30 -17.89 -34.53
N LYS A 164 -6.06 -18.37 -33.30
CA LYS A 164 -5.42 -19.69 -33.09
C LYS A 164 -6.30 -20.88 -33.49
N ARG A 165 -7.64 -20.74 -33.46
CA ARG A 165 -8.56 -21.80 -33.89
C ARG A 165 -8.69 -21.94 -35.41
N SER A 166 -8.39 -20.89 -36.17
CA SER A 166 -8.42 -20.93 -37.64
C SER A 166 -7.21 -21.62 -38.28
N SER A 167 -6.17 -21.91 -37.51
CA SER A 167 -4.90 -22.47 -38.02
C SER A 167 -4.80 -24.00 -37.94
N TYR A 168 -5.88 -24.69 -37.57
CA TYR A 168 -5.94 -26.16 -37.46
C TYR A 168 -6.87 -26.83 -38.47
N HIS A 169 -7.34 -26.08 -39.47
CA HIS A 169 -8.04 -26.63 -40.63
C HIS A 169 -7.28 -26.28 -41.91
N TYR A 170 -6.13 -26.93 -42.09
CA TYR A 170 -5.54 -27.28 -43.37
C TYR A 170 -4.65 -28.52 -43.15
#